data_AF-A0A1F5CZR3-F1
#
_entry.id   AF-A0A1F5CZR3-F1
#
_cell.length_a   1.000
_cell.length_b   1.000
_cell.length_c   1.000
_cell.angle_alpha   90.00
_cell.angle_beta   90.00
_cell.angle_gamma   90.00
#
_symmetry.space_group_name_H-M   'P 1'
#
loop_
_entity.id
_entity.type
_entity.pdbx_description
1 polymer ?
#
loop_
_entity_poly.entity_id
_entity_poly.type
_entity_poly.pdbx_seq_one_letter_code
_entity_poly.pdbx_strand_id
1 'polypeptide(L)' 'MKPVKSSLTRKQANQLCKTVGQMLVAELATTNVKGKADKLVAEYVKANKLDADPQELSRSLRWSVKVTLS' A
#
# COMPACT_ATOMS: atom_id res chain seq x y z
N MET A 1 32.57 8.71 -19.77
CA MET A 1 31.10 8.82 -19.96
C MET A 1 30.55 9.70 -18.84
N LYS A 2 29.95 10.86 -19.16
CA LYS A 2 29.32 11.70 -18.14
C LYS A 2 28.04 11.00 -17.66
N PRO A 3 27.75 10.95 -16.35
CA PRO A 3 26.48 10.41 -15.87
C PRO A 3 25.37 11.30 -16.42
N VAL A 4 24.48 10.73 -17.21
CA VAL A 4 23.24 11.38 -17.61
C VAL A 4 22.39 11.47 -16.35
N LYS A 5 22.53 12.56 -15.60
CA LYS A 5 21.49 12.98 -14.65
C LYS A 5 20.29 13.37 -15.51
N SER A 6 19.47 12.39 -15.86
CA SER A 6 18.14 12.64 -16.43
C SER A 6 17.32 13.32 -15.35
N SER A 7 17.45 14.65 -15.26
CA SER A 7 16.66 15.49 -14.38
C SER A 7 15.21 15.41 -14.85
N LEU A 8 14.42 14.58 -14.18
CA LEU A 8 12.98 14.61 -14.33
C LEU A 8 12.50 16.00 -13.91
N THR A 9 11.64 16.60 -14.72
CA THR A 9 10.87 17.75 -14.27
C THR A 9 9.97 17.33 -13.09
N ARG A 10 9.57 18.29 -12.24
CA ARG A 10 8.64 18.02 -11.13
C ARG A 10 7.37 17.28 -11.60
N LYS A 11 6.85 17.62 -12.79
CA LYS A 11 5.67 16.95 -13.38
C LYS A 11 5.95 15.48 -13.70
N GLN A 12 7.09 15.18 -14.35
CA GLN A 12 7.48 13.81 -14.67
C GLN A 12 7.79 12.98 -13.42
N ALA A 13 8.45 13.57 -12.43
CA ALA A 13 8.71 12.93 -11.14
C ALA A 13 7.40 12.58 -10.42
N ASN A 14 6.45 13.52 -10.34
CA ASN A 14 5.14 13.27 -9.74
C ASN A 14 4.34 12.20 -10.49
N GLN A 15 4.38 12.22 -11.82
CA GLN A 15 3.69 11.22 -12.64
C GLN A 15 4.30 9.82 -12.44
N LEU A 16 5.63 9.72 -12.35
CA LEU A 16 6.31 8.47 -12.06
C LEU A 16 5.93 7.95 -10.66
N CYS A 17 6.02 8.79 -9.63
CA CYS A 17 5.62 8.43 -8.27
C CYS A 17 4.16 7.95 -8.22
N LYS A 18 3.24 8.63 -8.91
CA LYS A 18 1.84 8.23 -8.99
C LYS A 18 1.67 6.86 -9.65
N THR A 19 2.34 6.64 -10.77
CA THR A 19 2.27 5.37 -11.52
C THR A 19 2.78 4.20 -10.69
N VAL A 20 3.95 4.37 -10.05
CA VAL A 20 4.51 3.35 -9.16
C VAL A 20 3.59 3.11 -7.97
N GLY A 21 3.03 4.16 -7.36
CA GLY A 21 2.09 4.03 -6.25
C GLY A 21 0.83 3.24 -6.63
N GLN A 22 0.28 3.47 -7.82
CA GLN A 22 -0.87 2.71 -8.33
C GLN A 22 -0.55 1.23 -8.56
N MET A 23 0.62 0.93 -9.12
CA MET A 23 1.08 -0.46 -9.29
C MET A 23 1.23 -1.16 -7.94
N LEU A 24 1.85 -0.52 -6.95
CA LEU A 24 2.01 -1.09 -5.61
C LEU A 24 0.67 -1.31 -4.91
N VAL A 25 -0.30 -0.39 -5.06
CA VAL A 25 -1.66 -0.60 -4.55
C VAL A 25 -2.32 -1.81 -5.20
N ALA A 26 -2.12 -2.04 -6.50
CA ALA A 26 -2.64 -3.22 -7.19
C ALA A 26 -2.03 -4.52 -6.65
N GLU A 27 -0.72 -4.54 -6.39
CA GLU A 27 -0.04 -5.68 -5.75
C GLU A 27 -0.56 -5.96 -4.34
N LEU A 28 -0.84 -4.91 -3.56
CA LEU A 28 -1.44 -5.04 -2.23
C LEU A 28 -2.88 -5.58 -2.27
N ALA A 29 -3.60 -5.36 -3.38
CA ALA A 29 -4.94 -5.87 -3.58
C ALA A 29 -4.98 -7.36 -4.01
N THR A 30 -3.82 -8.01 -4.15
CA THR A 30 -3.77 -9.45 -4.45
C THR A 30 -4.33 -10.30 -3.31
N THR A 31 -4.95 -11.43 -3.65
CA THR A 31 -5.58 -12.35 -2.68
C THR A 31 -4.62 -12.80 -1.56
N ASN A 32 -3.34 -12.95 -1.89
CA ASN A 32 -2.32 -13.39 -0.92
C ASN A 32 -2.03 -12.30 0.13
N VAL A 33 -1.83 -11.05 -0.28
CA VAL A 33 -1.61 -9.93 0.64
C VAL A 33 -2.85 -9.67 1.48
N LYS A 34 -4.03 -9.70 0.84
CA LYS A 34 -5.31 -9.55 1.55
C LYS A 34 -5.52 -10.62 2.62
N GLY A 35 -5.26 -11.89 2.31
CA GLY A 35 -5.38 -12.98 3.30
C GLY A 35 -4.43 -12.84 4.49
N LYS A 36 -3.20 -12.36 4.26
CA LYS A 36 -2.27 -12.05 5.37
C LYS A 36 -2.78 -10.90 6.24
N ALA A 37 -3.32 -9.85 5.62
CA ALA A 37 -3.90 -8.73 6.34
C ALA A 37 -5.14 -9.15 7.16
N ASP A 38 -6.02 -9.98 6.60
CA ASP A 38 -7.18 -10.54 7.29
C ASP A 38 -6.76 -11.30 8.56
N LYS A 39 -5.71 -12.11 8.47
CA LYS A 39 -5.16 -12.83 9.61
C LYS A 39 -4.65 -11.89 10.70
N LEU A 40 -3.91 -10.85 10.32
CA LEU A 40 -3.41 -9.84 11.27
C LEU A 40 -4.53 -9.09 11.98
N VAL A 41 -5.60 -8.72 11.26
CA VAL A 41 -6.77 -8.08 11.86
C VAL A 41 -7.45 -9.01 12.86
N ALA A 42 -7.64 -10.28 12.51
CA ALA A 42 -8.23 -11.26 13.41
C ALA A 42 -7.39 -11.50 14.67
N GLU A 43 -6.06 -11.59 14.52
CA GLU A 43 -5.14 -11.69 15.64
C GLU A 43 -5.20 -10.45 16.54
N TYR A 44 -5.27 -9.25 15.95
CA TYR A 44 -5.37 -8.00 16.70
C TYR A 44 -6.68 -7.90 17.49
N VAL A 45 -7.83 -8.20 16.87
CA VAL A 45 -9.14 -8.23 17.53
C VAL A 45 -9.12 -9.19 18.71
N LYS A 46 -8.59 -10.40 18.52
CA LYS A 46 -8.49 -11.42 19.56
C LYS A 46 -7.56 -10.99 20.70
N ALA A 47 -6.38 -10.48 20.38
CA ALA A 47 -5.38 -10.06 21.38
C ALA A 47 -5.88 -8.93 22.27
N ASN A 48 -6.70 -8.03 21.71
CA ASN A 48 -7.24 -6.87 22.42
C ASN A 48 -8.66 -7.09 22.97
N LYS A 49 -9.24 -8.30 22.81
CA LYS A 49 -10.61 -8.65 23.24
C LYS A 49 -11.66 -7.64 22.73
N LEU A 50 -11.53 -7.21 21.48
CA LEU A 50 -12.46 -6.26 20.88
C LEU A 50 -13.78 -6.97 20.55
N ASP A 51 -14.90 -6.32 20.89
CA ASP A 51 -16.24 -6.74 20.46
C ASP A 51 -16.52 -6.19 19.05
N ALA A 52 -15.81 -6.73 18.06
CA ALA A 52 -15.91 -6.33 16.67
C ALA A 52 -15.66 -7.54 15.75
N ASP A 53 -16.35 -7.60 14.62
CA ASP A 53 -16.10 -8.64 13.61
C ASP A 53 -14.78 -8.34 12.85
N PRO A 54 -13.76 -9.22 12.92
CA PRO A 54 -12.52 -9.06 12.16
C PRO A 54 -12.73 -8.93 10.65
N GLN A 55 -13.75 -9.58 10.09
CA GLN A 55 -14.03 -9.51 8.65
C GLN A 55 -14.54 -8.13 8.25
N GLU A 56 -15.45 -7.55 9.03
CA GLU A 56 -15.94 -6.19 8.78
C GLU A 56 -14.80 -5.16 8.92
N LEU A 57 -14.01 -5.26 9.98
CA LEU A 57 -12.84 -4.40 10.18
C LEU A 57 -11.85 -4.52 9.01
N SER A 58 -11.56 -5.74 8.58
CA SER A 58 -10.62 -5.96 7.48
C SER A 58 -11.17 -5.48 6.13
N ARG A 59 -12.49 -5.52 5.91
CA ARG A 59 -13.15 -4.93 4.72
C ARG A 59 -13.11 -3.39 4.74
N SER A 60 -13.07 -2.78 5.92
CA SER A 60 -12.98 -1.33 6.07
C SER A 60 -11.59 -0.75 5.79
N LEU A 61 -10.55 -1.61 5.72
CA LEU A 61 -9.18 -1.19 5.44
C LEU A 61 -9.04 -0.59 4.03
N ARG A 62 -8.48 0.61 3.95
CA ARG A 62 -8.13 1.29 2.71
C ARG A 62 -6.62 1.30 2.52
N TRP A 63 -6.16 0.81 1.37
CA TRP A 63 -4.75 0.78 1.02
C TRP A 63 -4.32 2.11 0.41
N SER A 64 -3.21 2.66 0.90
CA SER A 64 -2.58 3.86 0.33
C SER A 64 -1.06 3.69 0.39
N VAL A 65 -0.38 3.93 -0.73
CA VAL A 65 1.08 3.87 -0.83
C VAL A 65 1.60 5.24 -1.24
N LYS A 66 2.52 5.80 -0.45
CA LYS A 66 3.22 7.05 -0.75
C LYS A 66 4.57 6.72 -1.38
N VAL A 67 4.80 7.22 -2.59
CA VAL A 67 6.08 7.08 -3.31
C VAL A 67 6.72 8.46 -3.46
N THR A 68 8.01 8.55 -3.15
CA THR A 68 8.82 9.78 -3.25
C THR A 68 10.12 9.52 -3.99
N LEU A 69 10.52 10.45 -4.85
CA LEU A 69 11.84 10.46 -5.46
C LEU A 69 12.74 11.42 -4.66
N SER A 70 13.88 10.91 -4.23
CA SER A 70 14.91 11.62 -3.47
C SER A 70 16.12 11.94 -4.34
#